data_AF-A0A439SNR9-F1
#
_entry.id   AF-A0A439SNR9-F1
#
_cell.length_a   1.000
_cell.length_b   1.000
_cell.length_c   1.000
_cell.angle_alpha   90.00
_cell.angle_beta   90.00
_cell.angle_gamma   90.00
#
_symmetry.space_group_name_H-M   'P 1'
#
loop_
_entity.id
_entity.type
_entity.pdbx_description
1 polymer ?
#
loop_
_entity_poly.entity_id
_entity_poly.type
_entity_poly.pdbx_seq_one_letter_code
_entity_poly.pdbx_strand_id
1 'polypeptide(L)'
;MAKVNPEKDVPSPEDLSANLRDMEARLEKLGAERVSVDEEQRAIAREDAAAKRETDKKEQIDALIRGSSYVPPAATRDKMAALAQRRILLDAAIEELSRQISQERIEASKLVVNEFQAEQQALAAEFFRHLAKAIAVHSRFGHMKQRLERAGVNTAGLRDFGDDLLGTPNSRSDHAAYHLRYGLRFGHLKSADAPEGYL
;
A
#
# COMPACT_ATOMS: atom_id res chain seq x y z
N MET A 1 20.52 -17.24 14.90
CA MET A 1 20.05 -16.53 13.69
C MET A 1 18.73 -17.14 13.30
N ALA A 2 17.69 -16.32 13.10
CA ALA A 2 16.42 -16.82 12.57
C ALA A 2 16.72 -17.47 11.21
N LYS A 3 16.18 -18.68 10.96
CA LYS A 3 16.26 -19.29 9.64
C LYS A 3 15.25 -18.57 8.75
N VAL A 4 15.71 -18.02 7.64
CA VAL A 4 14.83 -17.46 6.61
C VAL A 4 14.00 -18.61 6.06
N ASN A 5 12.67 -18.50 6.13
CA ASN A 5 11.77 -19.52 5.61
C ASN A 5 11.08 -18.98 4.36
N PRO A 6 11.53 -19.36 3.15
CA PRO A 6 10.95 -18.85 1.90
C PRO A 6 9.49 -19.29 1.70
N GLU A 7 9.02 -20.28 2.46
CA GLU A 7 7.65 -20.80 2.42
C GLU A 7 6.77 -20.24 3.56
N LYS A 8 7.27 -19.29 4.37
CA LYS A 8 6.44 -18.66 5.40
C LYS A 8 5.30 -17.90 4.71
N ASP A 9 4.08 -18.30 5.03
CA ASP A 9 2.89 -17.66 4.50
C ASP A 9 2.80 -16.20 4.98
N VAL A 10 2.29 -15.33 4.11
CA VAL A 10 2.16 -13.90 4.40
C VAL A 10 0.73 -13.64 4.85
N PRO A 11 0.49 -13.36 6.15
CA PRO A 11 -0.85 -13.08 6.63
C PRO A 11 -1.37 -11.80 5.99
N SER A 12 -2.68 -11.75 5.76
CA SER A 12 -3.32 -10.52 5.33
C SER A 12 -3.38 -9.51 6.49
N PRO A 13 -3.37 -8.19 6.23
CA PRO A 13 -3.57 -7.19 7.29
C PRO A 13 -4.83 -7.43 8.13
N GLU A 14 -5.88 -7.97 7.51
CA GLU A 14 -7.18 -8.29 8.10
C GLU A 14 -7.10 -9.52 9.04
N ASP A 15 -6.12 -10.40 8.85
CA ASP A 15 -5.81 -11.50 9.78
C ASP A 15 -5.21 -10.99 11.09
N LEU A 16 -4.42 -9.92 11.02
CA LEU A 16 -3.67 -9.37 12.15
C LEU A 16 -4.37 -8.20 12.87
N SER A 17 -5.27 -7.46 12.19
CA SER A 17 -6.09 -6.41 12.82
C SER A 17 -7.57 -6.79 12.85
N ALA A 18 -8.06 -7.10 14.06
CA ALA A 18 -9.48 -7.32 14.30
C ALA A 18 -10.31 -6.05 14.03
N ASN A 19 -9.73 -4.86 14.29
CA ASN A 19 -10.39 -3.59 14.05
C ASN A 19 -10.64 -3.36 12.55
N LEU A 20 -9.64 -3.66 11.71
CA LEU A 20 -9.78 -3.57 10.25
C LEU A 20 -10.91 -4.47 9.76
N ARG A 21 -10.92 -5.73 10.20
CA ARG A 21 -11.94 -6.71 9.86
C ARG A 21 -13.35 -6.25 10.26
N ASP A 22 -13.48 -5.70 11.46
CA ASP A 22 -14.76 -5.16 11.96
C ASP A 22 -15.22 -3.94 11.16
N MET A 23 -14.30 -3.06 10.75
CA MET A 23 -14.62 -1.90 9.91
C MET A 23 -15.05 -2.33 8.51
N GLU A 24 -14.37 -3.29 7.89
CA GLU A 24 -14.76 -3.84 6.58
C GLU A 24 -16.14 -4.50 6.62
N ALA A 25 -16.43 -5.29 7.66
CA ALA A 25 -17.74 -5.87 7.86
C ALA A 25 -18.84 -4.81 8.06
N ARG A 26 -18.53 -3.67 8.70
CA ARG A 26 -19.45 -2.53 8.80
C ARG A 26 -19.65 -1.83 7.46
N LEU A 27 -18.60 -1.68 6.66
CA LEU A 27 -18.67 -1.09 5.33
C LEU A 27 -19.57 -1.94 4.42
N GLU A 28 -19.43 -3.27 4.47
CA GLU A 28 -20.29 -4.19 3.73
C GLU A 28 -21.77 -4.04 4.12
N LYS A 29 -22.05 -3.95 5.43
CA LYS A 29 -23.42 -3.71 5.93
C LYS A 29 -24.00 -2.38 5.45
N LEU A 30 -23.23 -1.30 5.50
CA LEU A 30 -23.68 0.02 5.00
C LEU A 30 -23.90 -0.01 3.49
N GLY A 31 -23.05 -0.71 2.73
CA GLY A 31 -23.22 -0.93 1.30
C GLY A 31 -24.51 -1.68 0.97
N ALA A 32 -24.81 -2.75 1.71
CA ALA A 32 -26.05 -3.50 1.57
C ALA A 32 -27.28 -2.65 1.91
N GLU A 33 -27.22 -1.84 2.99
CA GLU A 33 -28.30 -0.93 3.36
C GLU A 33 -28.55 0.13 2.27
N ARG A 34 -27.48 0.69 1.69
CA ARG A 34 -27.58 1.65 0.59
C ARG A 34 -28.29 1.05 -0.63
N VAL A 35 -27.94 -0.18 -1.00
CA VAL A 35 -28.59 -0.88 -2.11
C VAL A 35 -30.08 -1.10 -1.81
N SER A 36 -30.44 -1.49 -0.59
CA SER A 36 -31.84 -1.63 -0.17
C SER A 36 -32.61 -0.31 -0.32
N VAL A 37 -32.03 0.82 0.10
CA VAL A 37 -32.65 2.15 -0.04
C VAL A 37 -32.86 2.53 -1.51
N ASP A 38 -31.89 2.23 -2.38
CA ASP A 38 -32.00 2.47 -3.83
C ASP A 38 -33.11 1.61 -4.46
N GLU A 39 -33.28 0.37 -4.02
CA GLU A 39 -34.36 -0.52 -4.45
C GLU A 39 -35.73 -0.02 -4.00
N GLU A 40 -35.86 0.42 -2.75
CA GLU A 40 -37.10 1.03 -2.21
C GLU A 40 -37.49 2.29 -2.98
N GLN A 41 -36.54 3.17 -3.29
CA GLN A 41 -36.80 4.36 -4.11
C GLN A 41 -37.32 3.99 -5.50
N ARG A 42 -36.73 2.97 -6.13
CA ARG A 42 -37.18 2.48 -7.45
C ARG A 42 -38.56 1.85 -7.39
N ALA A 43 -38.87 1.12 -6.32
CA ALA A 43 -40.19 0.52 -6.11
C ALA A 43 -41.27 1.61 -6.00
N ILE A 44 -41.06 2.60 -5.13
CA ILE A 44 -41.99 3.73 -4.96
C ILE A 44 -42.19 4.50 -6.28
N ALA A 45 -41.11 4.75 -7.03
CA ALA A 45 -41.22 5.43 -8.32
C ALA A 45 -42.01 4.62 -9.36
N ARG A 46 -41.90 3.29 -9.35
CA ARG A 46 -42.69 2.40 -10.22
C ARG A 46 -44.16 2.39 -9.81
N GLU A 47 -44.45 2.34 -8.51
CA GLU A 47 -45.81 2.41 -7.99
C GLU A 47 -46.49 3.74 -8.33
N ASP A 48 -45.82 4.88 -8.13
CA ASP A 48 -46.34 6.20 -8.50
C ASP A 48 -46.57 6.31 -10.03
N ALA A 49 -45.65 5.76 -10.84
CA ALA A 49 -45.82 5.70 -12.28
C ALA A 49 -46.97 4.78 -12.72
N ALA A 50 -47.24 3.69 -12.01
CA ALA A 50 -48.36 2.78 -12.26
C ALA A 50 -49.69 3.43 -11.85
N ALA A 51 -49.76 4.02 -10.66
CA ALA A 51 -50.91 4.78 -10.18
C ALA A 51 -51.28 5.92 -11.15
N LYS A 52 -50.26 6.61 -11.70
CA LYS A 52 -50.44 7.60 -12.76
C LYS A 52 -51.06 7.01 -14.04
N ARG A 53 -50.76 5.77 -14.41
CA ARG A 53 -51.34 5.11 -15.60
C ARG A 53 -52.77 4.64 -15.37
N GLU A 54 -53.12 4.33 -14.12
CA GLU A 54 -54.43 3.83 -13.70
C GLU A 54 -55.44 4.96 -13.43
N THR A 55 -54.95 6.20 -13.22
CA THR A 55 -55.80 7.40 -13.16
C THR A 55 -56.53 7.60 -14.49
N ASP A 56 -57.85 7.70 -14.43
CA ASP A 56 -58.75 7.60 -15.59
C ASP A 56 -58.36 8.61 -16.69
N LYS A 57 -58.37 8.20 -17.97
CA LYS A 57 -57.99 9.08 -19.11
C LYS A 57 -58.73 10.43 -19.09
N LYS A 58 -59.94 10.47 -18.52
CA LYS A 58 -60.74 11.69 -18.33
C LYS A 58 -60.11 12.68 -17.33
N GLU A 59 -59.57 12.21 -16.21
CA GLU A 59 -58.93 13.11 -15.21
C GLU A 59 -57.61 13.67 -15.72
N GLN A 60 -56.85 12.88 -16.50
CA GLN A 60 -55.64 13.38 -17.17
C GLN A 60 -55.96 14.43 -18.24
N ILE A 61 -57.03 14.23 -19.02
CA ILE A 61 -57.48 15.21 -20.02
C ILE A 61 -58.00 16.48 -19.33
N ASP A 62 -58.79 16.37 -18.26
CA ASP A 62 -59.28 17.52 -17.50
C ASP A 62 -58.14 18.29 -16.80
N ALA A 63 -57.12 17.60 -16.28
CA ALA A 63 -55.93 18.22 -15.72
C ALA A 63 -55.08 18.93 -16.79
N LEU A 64 -54.98 18.36 -18.00
CA LEU A 64 -54.36 18.99 -19.18
C LEU A 64 -55.11 20.25 -19.60
N ILE A 65 -56.44 20.21 -19.62
CA ILE A 65 -57.30 21.36 -19.95
C ILE A 65 -57.19 22.47 -18.88
N ARG A 66 -57.04 22.10 -17.60
CA ARG A 66 -56.89 23.06 -16.48
C ARG A 66 -55.46 23.55 -16.25
N GLY A 67 -54.49 23.03 -17.00
CA GLY A 67 -53.07 23.41 -16.86
C GLY A 67 -52.41 22.96 -15.55
N SER A 68 -53.01 22.03 -14.80
CA SER A 68 -52.45 21.52 -13.54
C SER A 68 -51.55 20.31 -13.82
N SER A 69 -50.26 20.41 -13.51
CA SER A 69 -49.36 19.25 -13.55
C SER A 69 -49.69 18.27 -12.42
N TYR A 70 -49.55 16.96 -12.71
CA TYR A 70 -49.64 15.93 -11.69
C TYR A 70 -48.57 16.16 -10.62
N VAL A 71 -48.99 16.15 -9.36
CA VAL A 71 -48.12 16.20 -8.19
C VAL A 71 -48.35 14.92 -7.39
N PRO A 72 -47.31 14.10 -7.14
CA PRO A 72 -47.45 12.91 -6.33
C PRO A 72 -48.04 13.23 -4.96
N PRO A 73 -48.78 12.29 -4.33
CA PRO A 73 -49.31 12.46 -2.99
C PRO A 73 -48.22 12.93 -2.01
N ALA A 74 -48.57 13.79 -1.06
CA ALA A 74 -47.62 14.31 -0.07
C ALA A 74 -46.86 13.17 0.65
N ALA A 75 -47.56 12.10 1.03
CA ALA A 75 -46.95 10.92 1.65
C ALA A 75 -45.88 10.25 0.78
N THR A 76 -46.06 10.17 -0.54
CA THR A 76 -45.06 9.62 -1.48
C THR A 76 -43.84 10.53 -1.55
N ARG A 77 -44.06 11.86 -1.62
CA ARG A 77 -42.97 12.85 -1.65
C ARG A 77 -42.16 12.84 -0.35
N ASP A 78 -42.82 12.76 0.80
CA ASP A 78 -42.18 12.74 2.11
C ASP A 78 -41.35 11.46 2.28
N LYS A 79 -41.88 10.30 1.86
CA LYS A 79 -41.13 9.03 1.85
C LYS A 79 -39.91 9.10 0.94
N MET A 80 -40.06 9.61 -0.29
CA MET A 80 -38.93 9.78 -1.21
C MET A 80 -37.87 10.74 -0.66
N ALA A 81 -38.28 11.85 -0.04
CA ALA A 81 -37.38 12.80 0.59
C ALA A 81 -36.62 12.17 1.78
N ALA A 82 -37.32 11.39 2.63
CA ALA A 82 -36.70 10.67 3.74
C ALA A 82 -35.67 9.63 3.25
N LEU A 83 -36.01 8.85 2.22
CA LEU A 83 -35.08 7.88 1.61
C LEU A 83 -33.89 8.58 0.95
N ALA A 84 -34.10 9.71 0.28
CA ALA A 84 -33.02 10.50 -0.32
C ALA A 84 -32.07 11.03 0.76
N GLN A 85 -32.61 11.55 1.87
CA GLN A 85 -31.80 11.98 3.00
C GLN A 85 -31.03 10.80 3.63
N ARG A 86 -31.67 9.64 3.79
CA ARG A 86 -31.02 8.43 4.30
C ARG A 86 -29.87 8.00 3.40
N ARG A 87 -30.07 8.00 2.08
CA ARG A 87 -29.02 7.69 1.09
C ARG A 87 -27.83 8.63 1.19
N ILE A 88 -28.06 9.94 1.32
CA ILE A 88 -26.97 10.92 1.51
C ILE A 88 -26.17 10.61 2.78
N LEU A 89 -26.85 10.29 3.88
CA LEU A 89 -26.19 9.94 5.14
C LEU A 89 -25.39 8.62 5.04
N LEU A 90 -25.93 7.62 4.33
CA LEU A 90 -25.23 6.37 4.06
C LEU A 90 -23.98 6.59 3.20
N ASP A 91 -24.10 7.39 2.14
CA ASP A 91 -22.97 7.73 1.26
C ASP A 91 -21.85 8.43 2.05
N ALA A 92 -22.20 9.40 2.89
CA ALA A 92 -21.23 10.09 3.76
C ALA A 92 -20.60 9.14 4.80
N ALA A 93 -21.38 8.24 5.40
CA ALA A 93 -20.86 7.26 6.35
C ALA A 93 -19.92 6.25 5.68
N ILE A 94 -20.24 5.79 4.46
CA ILE A 94 -19.40 4.90 3.65
C ILE A 94 -18.07 5.57 3.30
N GLU A 95 -18.10 6.83 2.86
CA GLU A 95 -16.91 7.58 2.50
C GLU A 95 -15.97 7.75 3.71
N GLU A 96 -16.52 8.19 4.84
CA GLU A 96 -15.74 8.39 6.07
C GLU A 96 -15.18 7.07 6.61
N LEU A 97 -15.97 5.99 6.59
CA LEU A 97 -15.49 4.67 7.01
C LEU A 97 -14.40 4.12 6.08
N SER A 98 -14.52 4.34 4.77
CA SER A 98 -13.49 3.93 3.79
C SER A 98 -12.16 4.64 4.03
N ARG A 99 -12.20 5.91 4.43
CA ARG A 99 -11.01 6.68 4.84
C ARG A 99 -10.36 6.09 6.10
N GLN A 100 -11.17 5.74 7.09
CA GLN A 100 -10.69 5.11 8.34
C GLN A 100 -10.09 3.72 8.07
N ILE A 101 -10.73 2.90 7.25
CA ILE A 101 -10.21 1.60 6.80
C ILE A 101 -8.85 1.76 6.13
N SER A 102 -8.68 2.76 5.28
CA SER A 102 -7.40 3.02 4.60
C SER A 102 -6.27 3.31 5.60
N GLN A 103 -6.56 4.07 6.67
CA GLN A 103 -5.59 4.37 7.73
C GLN A 103 -5.27 3.14 8.57
N GLU A 104 -6.31 2.42 9.02
CA GLU A 104 -6.15 1.20 9.81
C GLU A 104 -5.38 0.13 9.02
N ARG A 105 -5.60 0.03 7.70
CA ARG A 105 -4.88 -0.90 6.83
C ARG A 105 -3.39 -0.60 6.79
N ILE A 106 -2.99 0.67 6.82
CA ILE A 106 -1.57 1.05 6.90
C ILE A 106 -0.98 0.57 8.23
N GLU A 107 -1.69 0.77 9.35
CA GLU A 107 -1.22 0.30 10.67
C GLU A 107 -1.16 -1.22 10.75
N ALA A 108 -2.20 -1.93 10.28
CA ALA A 108 -2.22 -3.38 10.20
C ALA A 108 -1.11 -3.93 9.29
N SER A 109 -0.79 -3.25 8.18
CA SER A 109 0.33 -3.62 7.31
C SER A 109 1.68 -3.52 8.03
N LYS A 110 1.86 -2.58 8.97
CA LYS A 110 3.08 -2.53 9.79
C LYS A 110 3.21 -3.75 10.68
N LEU A 111 2.10 -4.30 11.19
CA LEU A 111 2.11 -5.55 11.97
C LEU A 111 2.60 -6.72 11.10
N VAL A 112 2.10 -6.82 9.86
CA VAL A 112 2.58 -7.82 8.90
C VAL A 112 4.08 -7.64 8.66
N VAL A 113 4.56 -6.41 8.41
CA VAL A 113 6.00 -6.17 8.19
C VAL A 113 6.84 -6.56 9.42
N ASN A 114 6.35 -6.28 10.63
CA ASN A 114 7.06 -6.63 11.87
C ASN A 114 7.25 -8.14 12.04
N GLU A 115 6.32 -8.98 11.57
CA GLU A 115 6.45 -10.44 11.55
C GLU A 115 7.65 -10.93 10.72
N PHE A 116 8.11 -10.14 9.75
CA PHE A 116 9.25 -10.47 8.88
C PHE A 116 10.51 -9.68 9.23
N GLN A 117 10.48 -8.82 10.26
CA GLN A 117 11.62 -7.96 10.60
C GLN A 117 12.86 -8.78 10.95
N ALA A 118 12.71 -9.87 11.71
CA ALA A 118 13.82 -10.74 12.06
C ALA A 118 14.46 -11.45 10.84
N GLU A 119 13.65 -11.83 9.86
CA GLU A 119 14.12 -12.45 8.61
C GLU A 119 14.83 -11.42 7.73
N GLN A 120 14.27 -10.22 7.59
CA GLN A 120 14.90 -9.12 6.89
C GLN A 120 16.25 -8.76 7.52
N GLN A 121 16.35 -8.73 8.85
CA GLN A 121 17.61 -8.47 9.55
C GLN A 121 18.63 -9.58 9.30
N ALA A 122 18.21 -10.85 9.29
CA ALA A 122 19.08 -11.98 8.99
C ALA A 122 19.62 -11.92 7.55
N LEU A 123 18.75 -11.64 6.57
CA LEU A 123 19.12 -11.47 5.17
C LEU A 123 20.05 -10.26 4.97
N ALA A 124 19.77 -9.14 5.63
CA ALA A 124 20.66 -7.98 5.58
C ALA A 124 22.05 -8.31 6.16
N ALA A 125 22.11 -8.98 7.30
CA ALA A 125 23.38 -9.39 7.90
C ALA A 125 24.17 -10.38 7.02
N GLU A 126 23.47 -11.26 6.31
CA GLU A 126 24.08 -12.15 5.32
C GLU A 126 24.63 -11.34 4.12
N PHE A 127 23.81 -10.47 3.53
CA PHE A 127 24.19 -9.59 2.42
C PHE A 127 25.44 -8.76 2.76
N PHE A 128 25.45 -8.07 3.89
CA PHE A 128 26.59 -7.23 4.28
C PHE A 128 27.86 -8.04 4.56
N ARG A 129 27.73 -9.28 5.04
CA ARG A 129 28.88 -10.18 5.21
C ARG A 129 29.49 -10.58 3.86
N HIS A 130 28.67 -10.85 2.84
CA HIS A 130 29.15 -11.13 1.49
C HIS A 130 29.76 -9.89 0.85
N LEU A 131 29.13 -8.73 1.04
CA LEU A 131 29.64 -7.46 0.55
C LEU A 131 31.01 -7.11 1.15
N ALA A 132 31.19 -7.30 2.47
CA ALA A 132 32.47 -7.08 3.13
C ALA A 132 33.59 -7.97 2.54
N LYS A 133 33.29 -9.24 2.25
CA LYS A 133 34.23 -10.14 1.56
C LYS A 133 34.56 -9.67 0.15
N ALA A 134 33.58 -9.20 -0.61
CA ALA A 134 33.80 -8.66 -1.95
C ALA A 134 34.69 -7.42 -1.91
N ILE A 135 34.44 -6.50 -0.98
CA ILE A 135 35.27 -5.30 -0.76
C ILE A 135 36.70 -5.67 -0.37
N ALA A 136 36.90 -6.70 0.47
CA ALA A 136 38.23 -7.19 0.81
C ALA A 136 39.00 -7.74 -0.41
N VAL A 137 38.31 -8.38 -1.37
CA VAL A 137 38.92 -8.82 -2.63
C VAL A 137 39.28 -7.61 -3.50
N HIS A 138 38.36 -6.66 -3.63
CA HIS A 138 38.55 -5.46 -4.44
C HIS A 138 39.66 -4.55 -3.91
N SER A 139 39.79 -4.41 -2.59
CA SER A 139 40.91 -3.76 -1.92
C SER A 139 42.26 -4.39 -2.27
N ARG A 140 42.36 -5.74 -2.25
CA ARG A 140 43.57 -6.47 -2.66
C ARG A 140 43.90 -6.25 -4.14
N PHE A 141 42.89 -6.17 -5.00
CA PHE A 141 43.08 -5.78 -6.40
C PHE A 141 43.66 -4.36 -6.50
N GLY A 142 43.12 -3.39 -5.76
CA GLY A 142 43.68 -2.04 -5.67
C GLY A 142 45.15 -2.01 -5.23
N HIS A 143 45.51 -2.78 -4.20
CA HIS A 143 46.90 -2.91 -3.77
C HIS A 143 47.81 -3.55 -4.83
N MET A 144 47.32 -4.57 -5.53
CA MET A 144 48.06 -5.18 -6.64
C MET A 144 48.28 -4.16 -7.78
N LYS A 145 47.23 -3.42 -8.18
CA LYS A 145 47.32 -2.37 -9.22
C LYS A 145 48.33 -1.29 -8.83
N GLN A 146 48.26 -0.78 -7.60
CA GLN A 146 49.22 0.18 -7.07
C GLN A 146 50.66 -0.36 -7.06
N ARG A 147 50.88 -1.64 -6.76
CA ARG A 147 52.22 -2.26 -6.81
C ARG A 147 52.78 -2.30 -8.24
N LEU A 148 51.94 -2.59 -9.23
CA LEU A 148 52.33 -2.58 -10.64
C LEU A 148 52.66 -1.16 -11.12
N GLU A 149 51.82 -0.19 -10.79
CA GLU A 149 52.04 1.22 -11.11
C GLU A 149 53.34 1.75 -10.49
N ARG A 150 53.62 1.41 -9.23
CA ARG A 150 54.89 1.75 -8.55
C ARG A 150 56.12 1.09 -9.20
N ALA A 151 55.95 -0.04 -9.86
CA ALA A 151 56.99 -0.71 -10.63
C ALA A 151 57.15 -0.13 -12.06
N GLY A 152 56.41 0.93 -12.40
CA GLY A 152 56.44 1.56 -13.73
C GLY A 152 55.62 0.82 -14.79
N VAL A 153 54.78 -0.14 -14.40
CA VAL A 153 53.93 -0.90 -15.33
C VAL A 153 52.65 -0.11 -15.64
N ASN A 154 52.32 0.03 -16.93
CA ASN A 154 51.03 0.60 -17.35
C ASN A 154 49.89 -0.40 -17.08
N THR A 155 49.00 -0.06 -16.16
CA THR A 155 47.85 -0.88 -15.74
C THR A 155 46.56 -0.59 -16.51
N ALA A 156 46.58 0.24 -17.56
CA ALA A 156 45.38 0.57 -18.34
C ALA A 156 44.69 -0.65 -18.95
N GLY A 157 45.40 -1.76 -19.16
CA GLY A 157 44.82 -3.03 -19.62
C GLY A 157 44.16 -3.88 -18.53
N LEU A 158 44.28 -3.51 -17.25
CA LEU A 158 43.61 -4.20 -16.15
C LEU A 158 42.19 -3.67 -15.98
N ARG A 159 41.21 -4.53 -16.26
CA ARG A 159 39.80 -4.23 -16.01
C ARG A 159 39.52 -4.34 -14.51
N ASP A 160 39.06 -3.25 -13.91
CA ASP A 160 38.50 -3.27 -12.56
C ASP A 160 37.11 -3.92 -12.61
N PHE A 161 36.95 -5.05 -11.92
CA PHE A 161 35.70 -5.82 -11.87
C PHE A 161 34.72 -5.30 -10.82
N GLY A 162 35.15 -4.38 -9.96
CA GLY A 162 34.35 -3.82 -8.87
C GLY A 162 33.94 -2.37 -9.07
N ASP A 163 34.50 -1.65 -10.04
CA ASP A 163 34.35 -0.19 -10.19
C ASP A 163 32.88 0.28 -10.20
N ASP A 164 32.04 -0.35 -11.00
CA ASP A 164 30.61 0.02 -11.12
C ASP A 164 29.81 -0.20 -9.82
N LEU A 165 30.21 -1.17 -8.98
CA LEU A 165 29.47 -1.56 -7.78
C LEU A 165 30.07 -0.99 -6.49
N LEU A 166 31.39 -0.89 -6.43
CA LEU A 166 32.17 -0.59 -5.24
C LEU A 166 32.92 0.75 -5.35
N GLY A 167 33.02 1.32 -6.55
CA GLY A 167 33.81 2.51 -6.86
C GLY A 167 35.30 2.22 -6.93
N THR A 168 36.13 3.20 -6.59
CA THR A 168 37.59 3.06 -6.61
C THR A 168 38.06 2.22 -5.42
N PRO A 169 38.88 1.18 -5.63
CA PRO A 169 39.39 0.38 -4.53
C PRO A 169 40.28 1.22 -3.60
N ASN A 170 40.08 1.04 -2.30
CA ASN A 170 40.72 1.73 -1.17
C ASN A 170 40.32 3.21 -1.02
N SER A 171 39.30 3.68 -1.75
CA SER A 171 38.70 5.00 -1.50
C SER A 171 37.81 4.97 -0.25
N ARG A 172 38.00 5.97 0.62
CA ARG A 172 37.22 6.16 1.85
C ARG A 172 35.89 6.89 1.64
N SER A 173 35.66 7.40 0.44
CA SER A 173 34.47 8.19 0.08
C SER A 173 33.55 7.48 -0.91
N ASP A 174 33.98 6.37 -1.50
CA ASP A 174 33.24 5.72 -2.56
C ASP A 174 32.18 4.74 -2.03
N HIS A 175 31.46 4.09 -2.95
CA HIS A 175 30.33 3.22 -2.66
C HIS A 175 30.67 2.12 -1.64
N ALA A 176 31.84 1.47 -1.75
CA ALA A 176 32.28 0.46 -0.80
C ALA A 176 32.33 0.99 0.66
N ALA A 177 32.94 2.15 0.88
CA ALA A 177 33.03 2.76 2.20
C ALA A 177 31.66 3.17 2.74
N TYR A 178 30.81 3.73 1.88
CA TYR A 178 29.43 4.08 2.25
C TYR A 178 28.64 2.86 2.70
N HIS A 179 28.66 1.76 1.94
CA HIS A 179 27.92 0.55 2.28
C HIS A 179 28.44 -0.13 3.56
N LEU A 180 29.75 -0.14 3.80
CA LEU A 180 30.30 -0.67 5.06
C LEU A 180 29.86 0.16 6.27
N ARG A 181 29.91 1.49 6.18
CA ARG A 181 29.43 2.38 7.25
C ARG A 181 27.93 2.21 7.49
N TYR A 182 27.15 2.02 6.43
CA TYR A 182 25.73 1.70 6.55
C TYR A 182 25.53 0.38 7.30
N GLY A 183 26.18 -0.69 6.86
CA GLY A 183 26.09 -2.01 7.51
C GLY A 183 26.46 -1.98 9.00
N LEU A 184 27.47 -1.19 9.37
CA LEU A 184 27.86 -0.98 10.77
C LEU A 184 26.84 -0.15 11.55
N ARG A 185 26.40 0.99 11.00
CA ARG A 185 25.45 1.91 11.65
C ARG A 185 24.14 1.22 12.00
N PHE A 186 23.67 0.33 11.12
CA PHE A 186 22.41 -0.40 11.30
C PHE A 186 22.60 -1.79 11.93
N GLY A 187 23.83 -2.12 12.36
CA GLY A 187 24.11 -3.36 13.09
C GLY A 187 24.06 -4.64 12.26
N HIS A 188 24.07 -4.53 10.93
CA HIS A 188 24.11 -5.67 10.01
C HIS A 188 25.52 -6.26 9.85
N LEU A 189 26.55 -5.49 10.18
CA LEU A 189 27.96 -5.90 10.15
C LEU A 189 28.60 -5.60 11.51
N LYS A 190 29.56 -6.41 11.94
CA LYS A 190 30.40 -6.11 13.12
C LYS A 190 31.65 -5.37 12.66
N SER A 191 32.19 -4.49 13.50
CA SER A 191 33.42 -3.74 13.18
C SER A 191 34.61 -4.65 12.85
N ALA A 192 34.69 -5.84 13.46
CA ALA A 192 35.73 -6.83 13.18
C ALA A 192 35.63 -7.49 11.80
N ASP A 193 34.45 -7.44 11.17
CA ASP A 193 34.22 -8.02 9.84
C ASP A 193 34.43 -7.01 8.70
N ALA A 194 34.66 -5.73 9.03
CA ALA A 194 34.90 -4.67 8.06
C ALA A 194 36.37 -4.66 7.60
N PRO A 195 36.65 -4.62 6.29
CA PRO A 195 38.01 -4.52 5.77
C PRO A 195 38.73 -3.25 6.27
N GLU A 196 40.01 -3.39 6.62
CA GLU A 196 40.84 -2.26 7.03
C GLU A 196 40.91 -1.19 5.92
N GLY A 197 40.92 0.09 6.33
CA GLY A 197 41.07 1.23 5.43
C GLY A 197 39.77 1.86 4.90
N TYR A 198 38.61 1.22 5.11
CA TYR A 198 37.29 1.71 4.66
C TYR A 198 36.40 2.31 5.76
N LEU A 199 36.87 2.27 7.02
CA LEU A 199 36.21 2.91 8.15
C LEU A 199 36.65 4.37 8.28
#